data_AF-A0A383BLM2-F1
#
_entry.id   AF-A0A383BLM2-F1
#
_cell.length_a   1.000
_cell.length_b   1.000
_cell.length_c   1.000
_cell.angle_alpha   90.00
_cell.angle_beta   90.00
_cell.angle_gamma   90.00
#
_symmetry.space_group_name_H-M   'P 1'
#
loop_
_entity.id
_entity.type
_entity.pdbx_description
1 polymer ?
#
loop_
_entity_poly.entity_id
_entity_poly.type
_entity_poly.pdbx_seq_one_letter_code
_entity_poly.pdbx_strand_id
1 'polypeptide(L)'
;MKFLVLQHINIEHPGIFLKFMKEDNVQIDTVELDENEKIPQLNKYDAMIVMGGPMDTWQEETYPWLKPEKEEIHKFACVQKKPFL
;
A
#
# COMPACT_ATOMS: atom_id res chain seq x y z
N MET A 1 9.68 -0.24 -13.49
CA MET A 1 9.56 -0.07 -12.02
C MET A 1 8.38 -0.88 -11.55
N LYS A 2 8.38 -1.28 -10.28
CA LYS A 2 7.28 -2.03 -9.68
C LYS A 2 6.84 -1.40 -8.37
N PHE A 3 5.58 -1.00 -8.29
CA PHE A 3 5.00 -0.32 -7.12
C PHE A 3 4.03 -1.26 -6.40
N LEU A 4 3.99 -1.10 -5.07
CA LEU A 4 3.01 -1.73 -4.21
C LEU A 4 1.97 -0.68 -3.82
N VAL A 5 0.70 -1.01 -3.98
CA VAL A 5 -0.43 -0.21 -3.50
C VAL A 5 -1.08 -0.94 -2.35
N LEU A 6 -1.19 -0.29 -1.19
CA LEU A 6 -2.03 -0.75 -0.09
C LEU A 6 -3.37 -0.02 -0.20
N GLN A 7 -4.46 -0.78 -0.32
CA GLN A 7 -5.81 -0.28 -0.49
C GLN A 7 -6.68 -0.76 0.70
N HIS A 8 -7.51 0.13 1.23
CA HIS A 8 -8.30 -0.14 2.43
C HIS A 8 -9.78 -0.41 2.16
N ILE A 9 -10.28 -0.03 0.99
CA ILE A 9 -11.60 -0.37 0.45
C ILE A 9 -11.58 -0.29 -1.09
N ASN A 10 -12.41 -1.09 -1.74
CA ASN A 10 -12.52 -1.18 -3.21
C ASN A 10 -12.65 0.18 -3.95
N ILE A 11 -13.33 1.17 -3.36
CA ILE A 11 -13.53 2.48 -4.00
C ILE A 11 -12.36 3.46 -3.83
N GLU A 12 -11.43 3.19 -2.90
CA GLU A 12 -10.28 4.06 -2.62
C GLU A 12 -9.02 3.58 -3.35
N HIS A 13 -9.15 3.40 -4.66
CA HIS A 13 -8.05 3.05 -5.54
C HIS A 13 -7.16 4.27 -5.88
N PRO A 14 -5.96 4.10 -6.47
CA PRO A 14 -5.04 5.21 -6.78
C PRO A 14 -5.52 6.24 -7.82
N GLY A 15 -6.79 6.20 -8.25
CA GLY A 15 -7.38 7.18 -9.14
C GLY A 15 -6.56 7.48 -10.40
N ILE A 16 -6.27 8.77 -10.63
CA ILE A 16 -5.52 9.25 -11.79
C ILE A 16 -4.09 8.68 -11.87
N PHE A 17 -3.49 8.29 -10.73
CA PHE A 17 -2.14 7.73 -10.71
C PHE A 17 -2.03 6.43 -11.51
N LEU A 18 -3.10 5.62 -11.55
CA LEU A 18 -3.13 4.40 -12.37
C LEU A 18 -2.90 4.70 -13.86
N LYS A 19 -3.43 5.82 -14.35
CA LYS A 19 -3.24 6.26 -15.74
C LYS A 19 -1.77 6.60 -15.99
N PHE A 20 -1.17 7.44 -15.15
CA PHE A 20 0.23 7.85 -15.30
C PHE A 20 1.20 6.67 -15.18
N MET A 21 0.99 5.80 -14.19
CA MET A 21 1.80 4.58 -14.02
C MET A 21 1.71 3.66 -15.24
N LYS A 22 0.52 3.52 -15.83
CA LYS A 22 0.36 2.74 -17.07
C LYS A 22 1.10 3.37 -18.24
N GLU A 23 1.01 4.69 -18.41
CA GLU A 23 1.71 5.43 -19.46
C GLU A 23 3.24 5.27 -19.33
N ASP A 24 3.75 5.21 -18.10
CA ASP A 24 5.17 5.03 -17.79
C ASP A 24 5.63 3.56 -17.69
N ASN A 25 4.76 2.60 -18.03
CA ASN A 25 5.04 1.15 -17.92
C ASN A 25 5.47 0.71 -16.51
N VAL A 26 4.91 1.32 -15.47
CA VAL A 26 5.06 0.89 -14.08
C VAL A 26 4.15 -0.30 -13.81
N GLN A 27 4.71 -1.38 -13.27
CA GLN A 27 3.93 -2.52 -12.78
C GLN A 27 3.36 -2.18 -11.41
N ILE A 28 2.09 -2.50 -11.17
CA ILE A 28 1.42 -2.27 -9.90
C ILE A 28 0.91 -3.60 -9.38
N ASP A 29 1.29 -3.94 -8.15
CA ASP A 29 0.56 -4.94 -7.37
C ASP A 29 -0.28 -4.18 -6.33
N THR A 30 -1.59 -4.44 -6.29
CA THR A 30 -2.48 -3.90 -5.25
C THR A 30 -2.73 -4.96 -4.20
N VAL A 31 -2.76 -4.56 -2.93
CA VAL A 31 -3.13 -5.39 -1.78
C VAL A 31 -4.35 -4.75 -1.13
N GLU A 32 -5.48 -5.44 -1.17
CA GLU A 32 -6.73 -5.04 -0.50
C GLU A 32 -6.73 -5.58 0.94
N LEU A 33 -6.40 -4.70 1.89
CA LEU A 33 -6.19 -5.08 3.29
C LEU A 33 -7.49 -5.47 3.99
N ASP A 34 -8.62 -4.85 3.62
CA ASP A 34 -9.96 -5.17 4.11
C ASP A 34 -10.44 -6.56 3.66
N GLU A 35 -9.95 -7.04 2.52
CA GLU A 35 -10.18 -8.39 2.00
C GLU A 35 -9.18 -9.42 2.56
N ASN A 36 -8.41 -9.06 3.59
CA ASN A 36 -7.38 -9.88 4.23
C ASN A 36 -6.25 -10.35 3.29
N GLU A 37 -5.97 -9.61 2.22
CA GLU A 37 -4.81 -9.89 1.38
C GLU A 37 -3.51 -9.68 2.16
N LYS A 38 -2.49 -10.48 1.83
CA LYS A 38 -1.20 -10.44 2.51
C LYS A 38 -0.25 -9.52 1.78
N ILE A 39 0.37 -8.60 2.53
CA ILE A 39 1.49 -7.80 2.02
C ILE A 39 2.63 -8.74 1.59
N PRO A 40 3.03 -8.72 0.31
CA PRO A 40 4.09 -9.59 -0.20
C PRO A 40 5.48 -9.11 0.24
N GLN A 41 6.51 -9.90 -0.04
CA GLN A 41 7.89 -9.50 0.25
C GLN A 41 8.24 -8.17 -0.42
N LEU A 42 8.69 -7.19 0.37
CA LEU A 42 8.91 -5.81 -0.04
C LEU A 42 10.09 -5.60 -1.01
N ASN A 43 10.99 -6.58 -1.09
CA ASN A 43 12.29 -6.46 -1.77
C ASN A 43 12.14 -6.19 -3.28
N LYS A 44 11.03 -6.64 -3.88
CA LYS A 44 10.73 -6.52 -5.31
C LYS A 44 10.10 -5.19 -5.72
N TYR A 45 9.81 -4.29 -4.77
CA TYR A 45 9.14 -3.02 -5.05
C TYR A 45 10.11 -1.84 -4.94
N ASP A 46 9.94 -0.91 -5.87
CA ASP A 46 10.70 0.34 -5.97
C ASP A 46 10.04 1.47 -5.17
N ALA A 47 8.70 1.46 -5.07
CA ALA A 47 7.93 2.42 -4.29
C ALA A 47 6.67 1.77 -3.68
N MET A 48 6.12 2.42 -2.66
CA MET A 48 4.87 2.05 -2.01
C MET A 48 3.92 3.25 -2.00
N ILE A 49 2.64 2.99 -2.23
CA ILE A 49 1.56 3.97 -2.17
C ILE A 49 0.51 3.43 -1.22
N VAL A 50 0.16 4.21 -0.21
CA VAL A 50 -0.86 3.83 0.76
C VAL A 50 -2.07 4.70 0.55
N MET A 51 -3.17 4.07 0.15
CA MET A 51 -4.41 4.78 -0.10
C MET A 51 -5.07 5.19 1.21
N GLY A 52 -6.02 6.11 1.13
CA GLY A 52 -6.88 6.41 2.27
C GLY A 52 -7.77 5.23 2.65
N GLY A 53 -8.58 5.47 3.68
CA GLY A 53 -9.68 4.60 4.05
C GLY A 53 -10.58 5.29 5.07
N PRO A 54 -11.78 4.73 5.33
CA PRO A 54 -12.70 5.23 6.35
C PRO A 54 -12.24 4.93 7.79
N MET A 55 -11.15 4.19 7.96
CA MET A 55 -10.61 3.78 9.26
C MET A 55 -9.71 4.87 9.84
N ASP A 56 -9.84 5.10 11.14
CA ASP A 56 -8.84 5.85 11.88
C ASP A 56 -7.63 4.97 12.18
N THR A 57 -6.44 5.56 12.13
CA THR A 57 -5.19 4.82 12.32
C THR A 57 -5.09 4.10 13.67
N TRP A 58 -5.80 4.51 14.72
CA TRP A 58 -5.76 3.86 16.04
C TRP A 58 -6.74 2.69 16.20
N GLN A 59 -7.60 2.41 15.22
CA GLN A 59 -8.64 1.37 15.31
C GLN A 59 -8.09 -0.07 15.09
N GLU A 60 -6.91 -0.38 15.64
CA GLU A 60 -6.20 -1.65 15.42
C GLU A 60 -6.98 -2.88 15.95
N GLU A 61 -7.82 -2.71 16.97
CA GLU A 61 -8.69 -3.80 17.47
C GLU A 61 -9.84 -4.11 16.51
N THR A 62 -10.36 -3.10 15.82
CA THR A 62 -11.46 -3.25 14.85
C THR A 62 -10.94 -3.71 13.49
N TYR A 63 -9.74 -3.27 13.11
CA TYR A 63 -9.09 -3.55 11.84
C TYR A 63 -7.70 -4.17 12.08
N PRO A 64 -7.62 -5.49 12.30
CA PRO A 64 -6.39 -6.17 12.72
C PRO A 64 -5.25 -6.08 11.70
N TRP A 65 -5.52 -5.71 10.45
CA TRP A 65 -4.52 -5.47 9.41
C TRP A 65 -3.73 -4.16 9.59
N LEU A 66 -4.24 -3.17 10.34
CA LEU A 66 -3.57 -1.88 10.54
C LEU A 66 -2.20 -2.04 11.21
N LYS A 67 -2.09 -2.94 12.17
CA LYS A 67 -0.81 -3.18 12.87
C LYS A 67 0.27 -3.75 11.94
N PRO A 68 0.07 -4.89 11.24
CA PRO A 68 1.06 -5.40 10.31
C PRO A 68 1.31 -4.46 9.12
N GLU A 69 0.31 -3.72 8.66
CA GLU A 69 0.49 -2.67 7.67
C GLU A 69 1.52 -1.63 8.13
N LYS A 70 1.31 -1.01 9.30
CA LYS A 70 2.24 0.02 9.84
C LYS A 70 3.65 -0.52 10.02
N GLU A 71 3.80 -1.77 10.43
CA GLU A 71 5.10 -2.43 10.57
C GLU A 71 5.82 -2.54 9.22
N GLU A 72 5.12 -2.96 8.16
CA GLU A 72 5.69 -3.05 6.81
C GLU A 72 5.93 -1.66 6.18
N ILE A 73 5.06 -0.68 6.43
CA ILE A 73 5.28 0.73 6.04
C ILE A 73 6.56 1.27 6.67
N HIS A 74 6.73 1.13 7.99
CA HIS A 74 7.91 1.58 8.71
C HIS A 74 9.19 0.92 8.15
N LYS A 75 9.14 -0.39 7.89
CA LYS A 75 10.25 -1.13 7.30
C LYS A 75 10.57 -0.65 5.87
N PHE A 76 9.56 -0.34 5.06
CA PHE A 76 9.76 0.14 3.70
C PHE A 76 10.30 1.58 3.65
N ALA A 77 9.59 2.50 4.31
CA ALA A 77 9.86 3.94 4.22
C ALA A 77 11.02 4.38 5.12
N CYS A 78 11.07 3.91 6.38
CA CYS A 78 12.05 4.39 7.35
C CYS A 78 13.34 3.56 7.36
N VAL A 79 13.21 2.23 7.30
CA VAL A 79 14.37 1.32 7.35
C VAL A 79 15.04 1.18 5.97
N GLN A 80 14.28 0.82 4.94
CA GLN A 80 14.81 0.68 3.57
C GLN A 80 14.99 2.03 2.86
N LYS A 81 14.40 3.12 3.39
CA LYS A 81 14.47 4.48 2.82
C LYS A 81 13.99 4.55 1.38
N LYS A 82 12.97 3.76 1.04
CA LYS A 82 12.37 3.74 -0.30
C LYS A 82 11.26 4.80 -0.44
N PRO A 83 11.01 5.28 -1.67
CA PRO A 83 9.92 6.22 -1.95
C PRO A 83 8.56 5.72 -1.44
N PHE A 84 7.90 6.56 -0.65
CA PHE A 84 6.62 6.28 -0.04
C PHE A 84 5.68 7.47 -0.28
N LEU A 85 4.43 7.19 -0.66
CA LEU A 85 3.35 8.16 -0.83
C LEU A 85 2.17 7.77 0.05
#